data_AF-A0A7C6S0V7-F1
#
_entry.id   AF-A0A7C6S0V7-F1
#
_cell.length_a   1.000
_cell.length_b   1.000
_cell.length_c   1.000
_cell.angle_alpha   90.00
_cell.angle_beta   90.00
_cell.angle_gamma   90.00
#
_symmetry.space_group_name_H-M   'P 1'
#
loop_
_entity.id
_entity.type
_entity.pdbx_description
1 polymer ?
#
loop_
_entity_poly.entity_id
_entity_poly.type
_entity_poly.pdbx_seq_one_letter_code
_entity_poly.pdbx_strand_id
1 'polypeptide(L)'
;MSKFLKNYGKFIVLIVGVLATAFLLFNAFKIGDADEASSGIDVIFGSESTFLGITAKFKFNILLFVALLAPLAAGILAVVINSKHTPLLGLLLFAVSIVLLLVVNKTTYEATILGQTVSTDVEVGLALFGWLSVVFSGIGLLTSVGLLIENK
;
A
#
# COMPACT_ATOMS: atom_id res chain seq x y z
N MET A 1 27.97 -7.35 -8.68
CA MET A 1 26.55 -7.28 -8.24
C MET A 1 26.17 -8.46 -7.35
N SER A 2 26.60 -9.70 -7.64
CA SER A 2 26.10 -10.92 -6.96
C SER A 2 26.49 -11.15 -5.50
N LYS A 3 27.65 -10.70 -5.03
CA LYS A 3 28.02 -10.87 -3.61
C LYS A 3 27.24 -9.93 -2.68
N PHE A 4 26.86 -8.75 -3.18
CA PHE A 4 26.15 -7.75 -2.39
C PHE A 4 24.66 -8.13 -2.20
N LEU A 5 23.98 -8.51 -3.28
CA LEU A 5 22.59 -8.99 -3.23
C LEU A 5 22.45 -10.26 -2.40
N LYS A 6 23.36 -11.22 -2.54
CA LYS A 6 23.37 -12.45 -1.74
C LYS A 6 23.50 -12.18 -0.23
N ASN A 7 24.29 -11.19 0.17
CA ASN A 7 24.52 -10.87 1.58
C ASN A 7 23.48 -9.90 2.16
N TYR A 8 23.06 -8.89 1.40
CA TYR A 8 22.23 -7.79 1.90
C TYR A 8 20.84 -7.71 1.29
N GLY A 9 20.54 -8.46 0.22
CA GLY A 9 19.29 -8.34 -0.52
C GLY A 9 18.04 -8.58 0.33
N LYS A 10 18.08 -9.53 1.27
CA LYS A 10 16.97 -9.76 2.22
C LYS A 10 16.69 -8.54 3.11
N PHE A 11 17.74 -7.88 3.59
CA PHE A 11 17.62 -6.66 4.39
C PHE A 11 17.14 -5.48 3.55
N ILE A 12 17.60 -5.36 2.30
CA ILE A 12 17.12 -4.35 1.36
C ILE A 12 15.62 -4.52 1.13
N VAL A 13 15.16 -5.76 0.88
CA VAL A 13 13.74 -6.07 0.72
C VAL A 13 12.93 -5.69 1.95
N LEU A 14 13.45 -5.97 3.16
CA LEU A 14 12.81 -5.53 4.41
C LEU A 14 12.70 -4.01 4.50
N ILE A 15 13.80 -3.28 4.33
CA ILE A 15 13.83 -1.81 4.43
C ILE A 15 12.87 -1.18 3.41
N VAL A 16 12.91 -1.67 2.17
CA VAL A 16 12.06 -1.18 1.10
C VAL A 16 10.58 -1.49 1.37
N GLY A 17 10.26 -2.68 1.90
CA GLY A 17 8.91 -3.03 2.33
C GLY A 17 8.38 -2.13 3.44
N VAL A 18 9.20 -1.86 4.46
CA VAL A 18 8.86 -0.93 5.55
C VAL A 18 8.63 0.48 5.02
N LEU A 19 9.50 0.98 4.14
CA LEU A 19 9.36 2.32 3.56
C LEU A 19 8.11 2.43 2.68
N ALA A 20 7.84 1.45 1.83
CA ALA A 20 6.64 1.42 0.99
C ALA A 20 5.36 1.45 1.83
N THR A 21 5.30 0.67 2.90
CA THR A 21 4.17 0.70 3.84
C THR A 21 4.10 2.02 4.61
N ALA A 22 5.23 2.56 5.08
CA ALA A 22 5.26 3.83 5.80
C ALA A 22 4.74 4.99 4.95
N PHE A 23 5.07 5.03 3.65
CA PHE A 23 4.56 6.07 2.76
C PHE A 23 3.03 6.07 2.62
N LEU A 24 2.39 4.90 2.71
CA LEU A 24 0.92 4.80 2.70
C LEU A 24 0.28 5.27 4.01
N LEU A 25 1.02 5.39 5.11
CA LEU A 25 0.49 5.93 6.37
C LEU A 25 0.41 7.46 6.35
N PHE A 26 1.14 8.12 5.45
CA PHE A 26 1.08 9.57 5.24
C PHE A 26 0.00 9.93 4.22
N ASN A 27 0.00 11.19 3.76
CA ASN A 27 -0.92 11.75 2.77
C ASN A 27 -0.73 11.11 1.39
N ALA A 28 -1.20 9.87 1.26
CA ALA A 28 -0.94 8.99 0.13
C ALA A 28 -2.02 9.05 -0.95
N PHE A 29 -3.18 9.61 -0.64
CA PHE A 29 -4.33 9.63 -1.55
C PHE A 29 -4.89 11.04 -1.73
N LYS A 30 -5.37 11.32 -2.94
CA LYS A 30 -6.19 12.48 -3.28
C LYS A 30 -7.63 12.01 -3.44
N ILE A 31 -8.59 12.81 -2.97
CA ILE A 31 -10.02 12.47 -3.01
C ILE A 31 -10.72 13.47 -3.91
N GLY A 32 -11.27 13.02 -5.03
CA GLY A 32 -11.83 13.90 -6.07
C GLY A 32 -10.84 14.99 -6.50
N ASP A 33 -11.35 16.22 -6.63
CA ASP A 33 -10.57 17.42 -6.97
C ASP A 33 -10.03 18.16 -5.73
N ALA A 34 -10.00 17.51 -4.56
CA ALA A 34 -9.49 18.17 -3.35
C ALA A 34 -8.00 18.52 -3.49
N ASP A 35 -7.66 19.77 -3.13
CA ASP A 35 -6.27 20.25 -3.10
C ASP A 35 -5.44 19.56 -2.01
N GLU A 36 -6.10 19.10 -0.94
CA GLU A 36 -5.46 18.42 0.18
C GLU A 36 -5.47 16.89 0.00
N ALA A 37 -4.30 16.28 0.23
CA ALA A 37 -4.15 14.83 0.22
C ALA A 37 -4.46 14.26 1.62
N SER A 38 -5.18 13.13 1.66
CA SER A 38 -5.57 12.44 2.88
C SER A 38 -4.64 11.28 3.21
N SER A 39 -4.56 10.97 4.52
CA SER A 39 -3.79 9.82 4.99
C SER A 39 -4.35 8.53 4.41
N GLY A 40 -3.47 7.60 4.04
CA GLY A 40 -3.94 6.26 3.66
C GLY A 40 -4.60 5.50 4.79
N ILE A 41 -4.28 5.78 6.06
CA ILE A 41 -5.00 5.17 7.19
C ILE A 41 -6.47 5.58 7.16
N ASP A 42 -6.75 6.86 6.93
CA ASP A 42 -8.11 7.39 6.91
C ASP A 42 -8.94 6.78 5.77
N VAL A 43 -8.32 6.65 4.59
CA VAL A 43 -8.95 6.08 3.40
C VAL A 43 -9.11 4.56 3.49
N ILE A 44 -8.18 3.85 4.16
CA ILE A 44 -8.23 2.39 4.33
C ILE A 44 -9.24 1.99 5.39
N PHE A 45 -9.17 2.61 6.58
CA PHE A 45 -9.90 2.14 7.77
C PHE A 45 -11.22 2.86 8.01
N GLY A 46 -11.47 3.99 7.36
CA GLY A 46 -12.66 4.76 7.66
C GLY A 46 -12.47 5.70 8.82
N SER A 47 -11.81 6.83 8.58
CA SER A 47 -11.87 7.95 9.52
C SER A 47 -13.21 8.66 9.45
N GLU A 48 -13.77 8.99 10.61
CA GLU A 48 -15.02 9.76 10.72
C GLU A 48 -14.68 11.24 10.70
N SER A 49 -15.19 11.95 9.69
CA SER A 49 -15.12 13.41 9.62
C SER A 49 -16.52 13.98 9.76
N THR A 50 -16.72 14.78 10.80
CA THR A 50 -17.97 15.52 10.99
C THR A 50 -17.80 16.90 10.38
N PHE A 51 -18.50 17.14 9.28
CA PHE A 51 -18.53 18.46 8.64
C PHE A 51 -19.96 19.01 8.71
N LEU A 52 -20.15 20.17 9.33
CA LEU A 52 -21.44 20.85 9.44
C LEU A 52 -22.58 19.99 10.03
N GLY A 53 -22.27 19.11 10.99
CA GLY A 53 -23.24 18.23 11.63
C GLY A 53 -23.60 16.96 10.84
N ILE A 54 -22.99 16.75 9.68
CA ILE A 54 -23.06 15.51 8.90
C ILE A 54 -21.80 14.70 9.21
N THR A 55 -21.96 13.53 9.83
CA THR A 55 -20.87 12.57 9.99
C THR A 55 -20.73 11.78 8.70
N ALA A 56 -19.59 11.94 8.04
CA ALA A 56 -19.20 11.18 6.86
C ALA A 56 -18.00 10.29 7.21
N LYS A 57 -18.02 9.04 6.74
CA LYS A 57 -16.98 8.05 7.00
C LYS A 57 -16.61 7.33 5.72
N PHE A 58 -15.32 7.09 5.51
CA PHE A 58 -14.90 6.16 4.48
C PHE A 58 -15.28 4.72 4.86
N LYS A 59 -15.76 3.96 3.89
CA LYS A 59 -15.95 2.52 4.07
C LYS A 59 -14.58 1.83 4.06
N PHE A 60 -14.42 0.83 4.93
CA PHE A 60 -13.22 0.02 4.97
C PHE A 60 -12.93 -0.59 3.60
N ASN A 61 -11.72 -0.34 3.08
CA ASN A 61 -11.29 -0.81 1.77
C ASN A 61 -10.28 -1.96 1.92
N ILE A 62 -10.76 -3.20 1.79
CA ILE A 62 -9.94 -4.41 1.91
C ILE A 62 -8.79 -4.43 0.88
N LEU A 63 -8.98 -3.87 -0.31
CA LEU A 63 -7.96 -3.85 -1.35
C LEU A 63 -6.80 -2.94 -0.95
N LEU A 64 -7.11 -1.73 -0.46
CA LEU A 64 -6.08 -0.81 0.02
C LEU A 64 -5.41 -1.32 1.30
N PHE A 65 -6.14 -2.04 2.16
CA PHE A 65 -5.57 -2.70 3.33
C PHE A 65 -4.54 -3.78 2.93
N VAL A 66 -4.87 -4.63 1.95
CA VAL A 66 -3.92 -5.60 1.41
C VAL A 66 -2.74 -4.90 0.73
N ALA A 67 -3.00 -3.81 -0.01
CA ALA A 67 -1.96 -3.02 -0.67
C ALA A 67 -0.97 -2.41 0.35
N LEU A 68 -1.46 -1.97 1.52
CA LEU A 68 -0.67 -1.45 2.63
C LEU A 68 0.24 -2.52 3.25
N LEU A 69 -0.30 -3.71 3.51
CA LEU A 69 0.40 -4.76 4.25
C LEU A 69 1.31 -5.62 3.38
N ALA A 70 1.02 -5.78 2.10
CA ALA A 70 1.76 -6.68 1.23
C ALA A 70 3.27 -6.36 1.13
N PRO A 71 3.73 -5.09 0.99
CA PRO A 71 5.16 -4.75 0.99
C PRO A 71 5.85 -5.10 2.30
N LEU A 72 5.21 -4.83 3.44
CA LEU A 72 5.73 -5.17 4.75
C LEU A 72 5.82 -6.69 4.93
N ALA A 73 4.78 -7.42 4.55
CA ALA A 73 4.77 -8.88 4.59
C ALA A 73 5.89 -9.47 3.72
N ALA A 74 6.12 -8.92 2.51
CA ALA A 74 7.22 -9.31 1.65
C ALA A 74 8.58 -9.10 2.35
N GLY A 75 8.76 -7.94 2.98
CA GLY A 75 9.93 -7.59 3.77
C GLY A 75 10.21 -8.56 4.92
N ILE A 76 9.19 -8.84 5.73
CA ILE A 76 9.28 -9.75 6.87
C ILE A 76 9.60 -11.17 6.40
N LEU A 77 8.87 -11.68 5.39
CA LEU A 77 9.08 -13.02 4.85
C LEU A 77 10.50 -13.19 4.32
N ALA A 78 11.05 -12.19 3.65
CA ALA A 78 12.42 -12.21 3.11
C ALA A 78 13.49 -12.49 4.19
N VAL A 79 13.27 -12.02 5.42
CA VAL A 79 14.23 -12.17 6.53
C VAL A 79 13.91 -13.38 7.41
N VAL A 80 12.63 -13.62 7.70
CA VAL A 80 12.19 -14.69 8.62
C VAL A 80 12.26 -16.07 7.98
N ILE A 81 11.88 -16.20 6.70
CA ILE A 81 11.79 -17.50 6.04
C ILE A 81 13.03 -17.75 5.18
N ASN A 82 13.92 -18.62 5.65
CA ASN A 82 15.09 -19.09 4.91
C ASN A 82 14.72 -20.23 3.94
N SER A 83 13.88 -19.94 2.95
CA SER A 83 13.53 -20.87 1.87
C SER A 83 13.97 -20.34 0.50
N LYS A 84 14.26 -21.24 -0.44
CA LYS A 84 14.57 -20.91 -1.84
C LYS A 84 13.37 -20.26 -2.56
N HIS A 85 12.15 -20.47 -2.05
CA HIS A 85 10.92 -19.93 -2.63
C HIS A 85 10.52 -18.57 -2.05
N THR A 86 11.15 -18.12 -0.96
CA THR A 86 10.83 -16.84 -0.32
C THR A 86 10.94 -15.63 -1.28
N PRO A 87 11.97 -15.53 -2.15
CA PRO A 87 12.05 -14.42 -3.12
C PRO A 87 10.88 -14.38 -4.10
N LEU A 88 10.30 -15.53 -4.46
CA LEU A 88 9.13 -15.61 -5.33
C LEU A 88 7.89 -15.04 -4.63
N LEU A 89 7.68 -15.38 -3.36
CA LEU A 89 6.59 -14.82 -2.56
C LEU A 89 6.74 -13.31 -2.37
N GLY A 90 7.96 -12.83 -2.11
CA GLY A 90 8.24 -11.40 -2.01
C GLY A 90 7.90 -10.65 -3.30
N LEU A 91 8.32 -11.20 -4.46
CA LEU A 91 8.00 -10.67 -5.77
C LEU A 91 6.49 -10.53 -5.98
N LEU A 92 5.72 -11.58 -5.67
CA LEU A 92 4.27 -11.58 -5.82
C LEU A 92 3.61 -10.53 -4.91
N LEU A 93 4.05 -10.42 -3.66
CA LEU A 93 3.50 -9.47 -2.71
C LEU A 93 3.75 -8.01 -3.10
N PHE A 94 4.96 -7.66 -3.57
CA PHE A 94 5.22 -6.32 -4.10
C PHE A 94 4.40 -6.04 -5.37
N ALA A 95 4.30 -7.02 -6.27
CA ALA A 95 3.49 -6.88 -7.48
C ALA A 95 2.01 -6.65 -7.16
N VAL A 96 1.46 -7.44 -6.22
CA VAL A 96 0.07 -7.28 -5.75
C VAL A 96 -0.14 -5.91 -5.13
N SER A 97 0.77 -5.41 -4.29
CA SER A 97 0.66 -4.05 -3.75
C SER A 97 0.58 -2.99 -4.84
N ILE A 98 1.49 -3.03 -5.82
CA ILE A 98 1.50 -2.08 -6.96
C ILE A 98 0.19 -2.15 -7.73
N VAL A 99 -0.24 -3.35 -8.13
CA VAL A 99 -1.47 -3.52 -8.91
C VAL A 99 -2.67 -3.00 -8.13
N LEU A 100 -2.79 -3.32 -6.84
CA LEU A 100 -3.90 -2.85 -6.02
C LEU A 100 -3.90 -1.31 -5.86
N LEU A 101 -2.74 -0.69 -5.65
CA LEU A 101 -2.65 0.77 -5.57
C LEU A 101 -3.01 1.47 -6.88
N LEU A 102 -2.74 0.84 -8.04
CA LEU A 102 -3.04 1.41 -9.34
C LEU A 102 -4.49 1.16 -9.81
N VAL A 103 -5.10 0.06 -9.35
CA VAL A 103 -6.47 -0.33 -9.74
C VAL A 103 -7.53 0.34 -8.86
N VAL A 104 -7.22 0.62 -7.59
CA VAL A 104 -8.16 1.30 -6.70
C VAL A 104 -8.25 2.77 -7.10
N ASN A 105 -9.33 3.13 -7.79
CA ASN A 105 -9.62 4.48 -8.24
C ASN A 105 -10.89 5.08 -7.61
N LYS A 106 -11.60 4.31 -6.77
CA LYS A 106 -12.82 4.71 -6.09
C LYS A 106 -12.86 4.16 -4.67
N THR A 107 -13.46 4.93 -3.78
CA THR A 107 -13.81 4.50 -2.43
C THR A 107 -15.21 5.00 -2.09
N THR A 108 -15.89 4.34 -1.16
CA THR A 108 -17.26 4.70 -0.79
C THR A 108 -17.24 5.54 0.48
N TYR A 109 -17.87 6.71 0.43
CA TYR A 109 -18.24 7.48 1.61
C TYR A 109 -19.64 7.10 2.07
N GLU A 110 -19.81 6.88 3.36
CA GLU A 110 -21.10 6.73 4.01
C GLU A 110 -21.37 7.98 4.85
N ALA A 111 -22.44 8.70 4.54
CA ALA A 111 -22.87 9.90 5.26
C ALA A 111 -24.27 9.67 5.85
N THR A 112 -24.46 10.02 7.11
CA THR A 112 -25.79 9.92 7.75
C THR A 112 -26.51 11.27 7.68
N ILE A 113 -27.59 11.33 6.91
CA ILE A 113 -28.43 12.54 6.75
C ILE A 113 -29.82 12.22 7.28
N LEU A 114 -30.26 12.95 8.31
CA LEU A 114 -31.60 12.81 8.92
C LEU A 114 -31.93 11.35 9.36
N GLY A 115 -30.91 10.59 9.78
CA GLY A 115 -31.06 9.20 10.22
C GLY A 115 -31.05 8.15 9.10
N GLN A 116 -30.90 8.54 7.83
CA GLN A 116 -30.61 7.62 6.72
C GLN A 116 -29.14 7.64 6.35
N THR A 117 -28.54 6.45 6.18
CA THR A 117 -27.20 6.29 5.63
C THR A 117 -27.25 6.38 4.11
N VAL A 118 -26.60 7.41 3.56
CA VAL A 118 -26.41 7.61 2.12
C VAL A 118 -24.97 7.25 1.78
N SER A 119 -24.79 6.31 0.85
CA SER A 119 -23.48 5.92 0.34
C SER A 119 -23.21 6.60 -0.99
N THR A 120 -22.05 7.22 -1.15
CA THR A 120 -21.59 7.85 -2.40
C THR A 120 -20.18 7.39 -2.73
N ASP A 121 -19.94 6.99 -3.97
CA ASP A 121 -18.60 6.67 -4.44
C ASP A 121 -17.84 7.93 -4.81
N VAL A 122 -16.63 8.06 -4.30
CA VAL A 122 -15.73 9.18 -4.57
C VAL A 122 -14.46 8.67 -5.20
N GLU A 123 -13.96 9.40 -6.19
CA GLU A 123 -12.72 9.05 -6.88
C GLU A 123 -11.53 9.22 -5.96
N VAL A 124 -10.61 8.27 -6.03
CA VAL A 124 -9.38 8.27 -5.25
C VAL A 124 -8.21 8.16 -6.22
N GLY A 125 -7.30 9.13 -6.12
CA GLY A 125 -6.03 9.13 -6.84
C GLY A 125 -4.86 8.93 -5.90
N LEU A 126 -3.71 8.52 -6.44
CA LEU A 126 -2.45 8.49 -5.69
C LEU A 126 -1.86 9.91 -5.58
N ALA A 127 -1.56 10.33 -4.36
CA ALA A 127 -0.77 11.52 -4.08
C ALA A 127 0.74 11.19 -4.14
N LEU A 128 1.59 12.17 -3.82
CA LEU A 128 3.05 12.01 -3.86
C LEU A 128 3.53 10.80 -3.06
N PHE A 129 3.06 10.63 -1.81
CA PHE A 129 3.46 9.50 -0.98
C PHE A 129 2.88 8.17 -1.48
N GLY A 130 1.70 8.17 -2.10
CA GLY A 130 1.17 6.98 -2.78
C GLY A 130 2.07 6.54 -3.93
N TRP A 131 2.52 7.48 -4.76
CA TRP A 131 3.48 7.21 -5.83
C TRP A 131 4.85 6.75 -5.31
N LEU A 132 5.34 7.34 -4.22
CA LEU A 132 6.58 6.86 -3.57
C LEU A 132 6.42 5.42 -3.08
N SER A 133 5.28 5.05 -2.51
CA SER A 133 5.00 3.65 -2.13
C SER A 133 5.06 2.70 -3.32
N VAL A 134 4.50 3.09 -4.47
CA VAL A 134 4.57 2.31 -5.72
C VAL A 134 6.02 2.15 -6.19
N VAL A 135 6.80 3.24 -6.20
CA VAL A 135 8.21 3.21 -6.62
C VAL A 135 9.04 2.30 -5.73
N PHE A 136 8.90 2.44 -4.40
CA PHE A 136 9.62 1.58 -3.46
C PHE A 136 9.18 0.12 -3.59
N SER A 137 7.88 -0.15 -3.75
CA SER A 137 7.41 -1.50 -4.05
C SER A 137 8.02 -2.06 -5.34
N GLY A 138 8.21 -1.23 -6.37
CA GLY A 138 8.92 -1.60 -7.59
C GLY A 138 10.39 -1.96 -7.36
N ILE A 139 11.11 -1.20 -6.52
CA ILE A 139 12.47 -1.52 -6.11
C ILE A 139 12.52 -2.86 -5.34
N GLY A 140 11.55 -3.10 -4.46
CA GLY A 140 11.41 -4.35 -3.71
C GLY A 140 11.16 -5.55 -4.62
N LEU A 141 10.33 -5.36 -5.66
CA LEU A 141 10.08 -6.34 -6.71
C LEU A 141 11.36 -6.68 -7.47
N LEU A 142 12.10 -5.68 -7.97
CA LEU A 142 13.35 -5.88 -8.71
C LEU A 142 14.42 -6.57 -7.85
N THR A 143 14.52 -6.19 -6.59
CA THR A 143 15.46 -6.82 -5.63
C THR A 143 15.08 -8.28 -5.40
N SER A 144 13.78 -8.58 -5.30
CA SER A 144 13.27 -9.95 -5.15
C SER A 144 13.55 -10.81 -6.40
N VAL A 145 13.45 -10.24 -7.60
CA VAL A 145 13.87 -10.88 -8.86
C VAL A 145 15.36 -11.20 -8.84
N GLY A 146 16.20 -10.23 -8.44
CA GLY A 146 17.65 -10.43 -8.33
C GLY A 146 18.01 -11.59 -7.38
N LEU A 147 17.37 -11.63 -6.21
CA LEU A 147 17.52 -12.72 -5.25
C LEU A 147 17.03 -14.07 -5.78
N LEU A 148 15.98 -14.10 -6.61
CA LEU A 148 15.48 -15.33 -7.20
C LEU A 148 16.47 -15.90 -8.22
N ILE A 149 17.10 -15.05 -9.03
CA ILE A 149 18.10 -15.45 -10.03
C ILE A 149 19.35 -16.00 -9.36
N GLU A 150 19.80 -15.39 -8.25
CA GLU A 150 21.01 -15.81 -7.53
C GLU A 150 20.86 -17.12 -6.73
N ASN A 151 19.62 -17.55 -6.46
CA ASN A 151 19.33 -18.77 -5.72
C ASN A 151 19.05 -20.00 -6.61
N LYS A 152 19.06 -19.83 -7.94
CA LYS A 152 19.04 -20.94 -8.92
C LYS A 152 20.44 -21.49 -9.11
#